data_AF-X0R3L7-F1
#
_entry.id   AF-X0R3L7-F1
#
_cell.length_a   1.000
_cell.length_b   1.000
_cell.length_c   1.000
_cell.angle_alpha   90.00
_cell.angle_beta   90.00
_cell.angle_gamma   90.00
#
_symmetry.space_group_name_H-M   'P 1'
#
loop_
_entity.id
_entity.type
_entity.pdbx_description
1 polymer ?
#
loop_
_entity_poly.entity_id
_entity_poly.type
_entity_poly.pdbx_seq_one_letter_code
_entity_poly.pdbx_strand_id
1 'polypeptide(L)'
;MEDSDAAQARVFFDHLDAEIDIIAARIETVDALTEGARRPNRLTDRLRTEAVALRAEPYEVHRLIDAIVFRFPEVMTRDVSALD
;
A
#
# COMPACT_ATOMS: atom_id res chain seq x y z
N MET A 1 15.78 1.73 25.44
CA MET A 1 14.64 2.51 24.89
C MET A 1 14.57 2.34 23.38
N GLU A 2 15.66 2.52 22.63
CA GLU A 2 15.70 2.34 21.17
C GLU A 2 15.19 0.97 20.65
N ASP A 3 15.45 -0.11 21.39
CA ASP A 3 14.99 -1.46 21.02
C ASP A 3 13.45 -1.64 21.12
N SER A 4 12.81 -0.86 22.00
CA SER A 4 11.34 -0.85 22.14
C SER A 4 10.68 -0.06 21.02
N ASP A 5 11.30 1.04 20.60
CA ASP A 5 10.78 1.88 19.51
C ASP A 5 10.91 1.16 18.16
N ALA A 6 12.02 0.43 17.94
CA ALA A 6 12.23 -0.41 16.77
C ALA A 6 11.23 -1.58 16.69
N ALA A 7 10.94 -2.23 17.83
CA ALA A 7 9.93 -3.29 17.90
C ALA A 7 8.52 -2.74 17.59
N GLN A 8 8.20 -1.54 18.06
CA GLN A 8 6.90 -0.91 17.81
C GLN A 8 6.75 -0.46 16.35
N ALA A 9 7.81 0.09 15.75
CA ALA A 9 7.84 0.42 14.33
C ALA A 9 7.62 -0.82 13.45
N ARG A 10 8.15 -1.97 13.86
CA ARG A 10 7.96 -3.25 13.15
C ARG A 10 6.51 -3.71 13.15
N VAL A 11 5.86 -3.67 14.30
CA VAL A 11 4.43 -4.03 14.41
C VAL A 11 3.55 -3.10 13.57
N PHE A 12 3.89 -1.81 13.53
CA PHE A 12 3.18 -0.85 12.70
C PHE A 12 3.40 -1.11 11.21
N PHE A 13 4.62 -1.49 10.81
CA PHE A 13 4.94 -1.86 9.43
C PHE A 13 4.16 -3.11 8.99
N ASP A 14 4.16 -4.18 9.78
CA ASP A 14 3.42 -5.40 9.47
C ASP A 14 1.90 -5.13 9.35
N HIS A 15 1.39 -4.17 10.12
CA HIS A 15 0.00 -3.75 10.01
C HIS A 15 -0.29 -3.01 8.69
N LEU A 16 0.60 -2.12 8.26
CA LEU A 16 0.47 -1.40 7.00
C LEU A 16 0.56 -2.35 5.79
N ASP A 17 1.46 -3.33 5.81
CA ASP A 17 1.56 -4.34 4.76
C ASP A 17 0.25 -5.13 4.62
N ALA A 18 -0.35 -5.52 5.74
CA ALA A 18 -1.65 -6.20 5.71
C ALA A 18 -2.78 -5.30 5.17
N GLU A 19 -2.76 -4.00 5.48
CA GLU A 19 -3.72 -3.06 4.91
C GLU A 19 -3.53 -2.88 3.40
N ILE A 20 -2.28 -2.85 2.92
CA ILE A 20 -1.95 -2.79 1.49
C ILE A 20 -2.50 -4.01 0.76
N ASP A 21 -2.32 -5.21 1.30
CA ASP A 21 -2.84 -6.45 0.71
C ASP A 21 -4.37 -6.43 0.60
N ILE A 22 -5.06 -5.94 1.64
CA ILE A 22 -6.52 -5.80 1.65
C ILE A 22 -6.98 -4.80 0.59
N ILE A 23 -6.30 -3.65 0.47
CA ILE A 23 -6.64 -2.63 -0.53
C ILE A 23 -6.38 -3.16 -1.94
N ALA A 24 -5.27 -3.85 -2.17
CA ALA A 24 -4.93 -4.45 -3.45
C ALA A 24 -5.99 -5.46 -3.90
N ALA A 25 -6.42 -6.36 -3.02
CA ALA A 25 -7.49 -7.33 -3.31
C ALA A 25 -8.83 -6.66 -3.64
N ARG A 26 -9.14 -5.53 -2.98
CA ARG A 26 -10.35 -4.75 -3.26
C ARG A 26 -10.27 -4.06 -4.63
N ILE A 27 -9.11 -3.52 -5.00
CA ILE A 27 -8.89 -2.92 -6.32
C ILE A 27 -9.06 -3.98 -7.41
N GLU A 28 -8.44 -5.16 -7.26
CA GLU A 28 -8.56 -6.25 -8.22
C GLU A 28 -10.02 -6.70 -8.40
N THR A 29 -10.77 -6.76 -7.29
CA THR A 29 -12.21 -7.08 -7.32
C THR A 29 -13.01 -6.01 -8.10
N VAL A 30 -12.73 -4.74 -7.87
CA VAL A 30 -13.41 -3.62 -8.56
C VAL A 30 -13.06 -3.59 -10.05
N ASP A 31 -11.81 -3.82 -10.41
CA ASP A 31 -11.36 -3.88 -11.80
C ASP A 31 -12.02 -5.05 -12.53
N ALA A 32 -12.10 -6.24 -11.91
CA ALA A 32 -12.79 -7.39 -12.49
C ALA A 32 -14.30 -7.13 -12.72
N LEU A 33 -14.96 -6.44 -11.78
CA LEU A 33 -16.37 -6.03 -11.92
C LEU A 33 -16.55 -4.98 -13.02
N THR A 34 -15.57 -4.09 -13.19
CA THR A 34 -15.59 -3.02 -14.20
C THR A 34 -15.31 -3.58 -15.60
N GLU A 35 -14.40 -4.54 -15.72
CA GLU A 35 -14.10 -5.25 -16.97
C GLU A 35 -15.30 -6.13 -17.41
N GLY A 36 -16.02 -6.71 -16.45
CA GLY A 36 -17.29 -7.41 -16.70
C GLY A 36 -18.45 -6.50 -17.12
N ALA A 37 -18.36 -5.18 -16.87
CA ALA A 37 -19.40 -4.21 -17.21
C ALA A 37 -19.32 -3.79 -18.68
N ARG A 38 -20.03 -4.52 -19.55
CA ARG A 38 -20.09 -4.35 -21.02
C ARG A 38 -20.55 -2.97 -21.55
N ARG A 39 -20.98 -2.02 -20.71
CA ARG A 39 -21.32 -0.65 -21.13
C ARG A 39 -20.95 0.38 -20.06
N PRO A 40 -20.33 1.51 -20.45
CA PRO A 40 -20.08 2.62 -19.55
C PRO A 40 -21.41 3.21 -19.08
N ASN A 41 -21.64 3.17 -17.77
CA ASN A 41 -22.75 3.82 -17.07
C ASN A 41 -22.15 4.77 -16.02
N ARG A 42 -22.96 5.65 -15.41
CA ARG A 42 -22.57 6.54 -14.30
C ARG A 42 -21.81 5.83 -13.17
N LEU A 43 -22.05 4.54 -12.97
CA LEU A 43 -21.31 3.72 -12.01
C LEU A 43 -19.84 3.53 -12.42
N THR A 44 -19.57 3.32 -13.71
CA THR A 44 -18.22 3.17 -14.28
C THR A 44 -17.41 4.46 -14.20
N ASP A 45 -18.04 5.63 -14.40
CA ASP A 45 -17.36 6.93 -14.24
C ASP A 45 -17.07 7.26 -12.77
N ARG A 46 -17.95 6.85 -11.86
CA ARG A 46 -17.73 6.99 -10.42
C ARG A 46 -16.58 6.08 -9.95
N LEU A 47 -16.57 4.82 -10.38
CA LEU A 47 -15.48 3.89 -10.11
C LEU A 47 -14.15 4.36 -10.70
N ARG A 48 -14.15 4.95 -11.91
CA ARG A 48 -12.95 5.54 -12.51
C ARG A 48 -12.41 6.72 -11.68
N THR A 49 -13.29 7.58 -11.19
CA THR A 49 -12.91 8.70 -10.31
C THR A 49 -12.33 8.20 -8.99
N GLU A 50 -12.94 7.18 -8.41
CA GLU A 50 -12.50 6.54 -7.18
C GLU A 50 -11.15 5.83 -7.36
N ALA A 51 -10.93 5.14 -8.48
CA ALA A 51 -9.63 4.55 -8.84
C ALA A 51 -8.51 5.60 -9.02
N VAL A 52 -8.83 6.79 -9.54
CA VAL A 52 -7.87 7.90 -9.63
C VAL A 52 -7.52 8.44 -8.24
N ALA A 53 -8.49 8.57 -7.34
CA ALA A 53 -8.26 8.97 -5.95
C ALA A 53 -7.42 7.93 -5.19
N LEU A 54 -7.76 6.64 -5.35
CA LEU A 54 -7.01 5.52 -4.78
C LEU A 54 -5.59 5.40 -5.34
N ARG A 55 -5.29 5.93 -6.53
CA ARG A 55 -3.93 5.99 -7.06
C ARG A 55 -3.08 7.12 -6.46
N ALA A 56 -3.70 8.09 -5.79
CA ALA A 56 -2.98 9.15 -5.09
C ALA A 56 -2.50 8.71 -3.70
N GLU A 57 -3.24 7.81 -3.03
CA GLU A 57 -2.87 7.25 -1.72
C GLU A 57 -1.51 6.53 -1.72
N PRO A 58 -1.20 5.64 -2.69
CA PRO A 58 0.11 4.99 -2.80
C PRO A 58 1.26 5.98 -2.89
N TYR A 59 1.07 7.15 -3.51
CA TYR A 59 2.13 8.15 -3.64
C TYR A 59 2.48 8.76 -2.28
N GLU A 60 1.49 9.04 -1.43
CA GLU A 60 1.71 9.54 -0.07
C GLU A 60 2.31 8.44 0.83
N VAL A 61 1.87 7.19 0.68
CA VAL A 61 2.45 6.05 1.38
C VAL A 61 3.92 5.84 0.99
N HIS A 62 4.25 5.90 -0.31
CA HIS A 62 5.64 5.83 -0.78
C HIS A 62 6.50 6.96 -0.22
N ARG A 63 5.98 8.19 -0.13
CA ARG A 63 6.71 9.31 0.51
C ARG A 63 6.98 9.08 1.99
N LEU A 64 6.03 8.49 2.71
CA LEU A 64 6.20 8.16 4.12
C LEU A 64 7.25 7.04 4.29
N ILE A 65 7.22 6.03 3.43
CA ILE A 65 8.25 4.97 3.39
C ILE A 65 9.61 5.59 3.11
N ASP A 66 9.74 6.46 2.10
CA ASP A 66 11.01 7.14 1.77
C ASP A 66 11.54 7.96 2.95
N ALA A 67 10.65 8.66 3.67
CA ALA A 67 11.03 9.43 4.86
C ALA A 67 11.51 8.53 6.01
N ILE A 68 10.88 7.37 6.21
CA ILE A 68 11.26 6.38 7.23
C ILE A 68 12.60 5.76 6.88
N VAL A 69 12.80 5.33 5.63
CA VAL A 69 14.05 4.73 5.14
C VAL A 69 15.20 5.74 5.21
N PHE A 70 14.94 7.00 4.85
CA PHE A 70 15.92 8.07 4.98
C PHE A 70 16.34 8.29 6.45
N ARG A 71 15.40 8.17 7.38
CA ARG A 71 15.64 8.41 8.81
C ARG A 71 16.24 7.21 9.54
N PHE A 72 15.95 6.00 9.07
CA PHE A 72 16.29 4.71 9.68
C PHE A 72 16.70 3.70 8.58
N PRO A 73 17.91 3.84 8.02
CA PRO A 73 18.37 3.00 6.90
C PRO A 73 18.49 1.52 7.24
N GLU A 74 18.64 1.17 8.52
CA GLU A 74 18.64 -0.19 9.06
C GLU A 74 17.30 -0.94 8.92
N VAL A 75 16.21 -0.25 8.56
CA VAL A 75 14.90 -0.89 8.31
C VAL A 75 14.91 -1.69 6.99
N MET A 76 15.69 -1.25 6.00
CA MET A 76 15.82 -1.89 4.68
C MET A 76 16.86 -3.01 4.61
N THR A 77 17.74 -3.13 5.61
CA THR A 77 18.88 -4.07 5.54
C THR A 77 18.50 -5.53 5.77
N ARG A 78 17.23 -5.84 6.12
CA ARG A 78 16.80 -7.22 6.39
C ARG A 78 16.23 -7.96 5.17
N ASP A 79 15.86 -7.27 4.09
CA ASP A 79 15.41 -7.93 2.85
C ASP A 79 16.57 -8.49 2.01
N VAL A 80 17.81 -8.07 2.28
CA VAL A 80 18.99 -8.60 1.57
C VAL A 80 19.56 -9.85 2.24
N SER A 81 19.28 -10.06 3.53
CA SER A 81 19.79 -11.22 4.28
C SER A 81 18.92 -12.48 4.22
N ALA A 82 17.81 -12.45 3.48
CA ALA A 82 16.96 -13.63 3.23
C ALA A 82 17.27 -14.33 1.89
N LEU A 83 18.35 -13.94 1.21
CA LEU A 83 18.78 -14.47 -0.09
C LEU A 83 20.15 -15.18 -0.08
N ASP A 84 20.66 -15.57 1.10
CA ASP A 84 21.89 -16.39 1.25
C ASP A 84 21.60 -17.71 2.00
#